data_AF-A0A850ZR60-F1
#
_entry.id   AF-A0A850ZR60-F1
#
_cell.length_a   1.000
_cell.length_b   1.000
_cell.length_c   1.000
_cell.angle_alpha   90.00
_cell.angle_beta   90.00
_cell.angle_gamma   90.00
#
_symmetry.space_group_name_H-M   'P 1'
#
loop_
_entity.id
_entity.type
_entity.pdbx_description
1 polymer ?
#
loop_
_entity_poly.entity_id
_entity_poly.type
_entity_poly.pdbx_seq_one_letter_code
_entity_poly.pdbx_strand_id
1 'polypeptide(L)'
;PFSILFRGCSFMITYQAGVLSALQELSPDIMKSAYRIYGSSSGSIVATVGLCGCDVGKGYKFLFVLCLRRWNIWEFWRVLRLMRGALHKFLPPNAHELVSGKLHVVLTRLHDWRSVTVSEFASKEELIQ
;
A
#
# COMPACT_ATOMS: atom_id res chain seq x y z
N PRO A 1 21.04 7.10 -7.15
CA PRO A 1 19.88 6.77 -6.28
C PRO A 1 18.84 5.93 -7.04
N PHE A 2 18.35 4.85 -6.40
CA PHE A 2 17.34 3.97 -6.99
C PHE A 2 15.96 4.19 -6.36
N SER A 3 14.92 3.74 -7.06
CA SER A 3 13.53 3.81 -6.60
C SER A 3 12.83 2.49 -6.84
N ILE A 4 11.86 2.16 -5.99
CA ILE A 4 11.06 0.93 -6.08
C ILE A 4 9.63 1.31 -6.48
N LEU A 5 8.99 0.54 -7.35
CA LEU A 5 7.61 0.76 -7.77
C LEU A 5 6.77 -0.50 -7.52
N PHE A 6 5.77 -0.38 -6.66
CA PHE A 6 4.71 -1.36 -6.48
C PHE A 6 3.48 -0.95 -7.32
N ARG A 7 3.19 -1.71 -8.38
CA ARG A 7 2.09 -1.40 -9.29
C ARG A 7 0.73 -1.82 -8.73
N GLY A 8 -0.34 -1.15 -9.14
CA GLY A 8 -1.70 -1.58 -8.83
C GLY A 8 -2.09 -2.79 -9.68
N CYS A 9 -2.42 -3.93 -9.06
CA CYS A 9 -2.81 -5.13 -9.80
C CYS A 9 -3.68 -6.12 -8.99
N SER A 10 -4.46 -5.63 -8.01
CA SER A 10 -5.51 -6.37 -7.27
C SER A 10 -5.12 -7.82 -6.93
N PHE A 11 -5.46 -8.79 -7.79
CA PHE A 11 -5.15 -10.21 -7.65
C PHE A 11 -3.67 -10.52 -7.37
N MET A 12 -2.74 -9.73 -7.92
CA MET A 12 -1.30 -9.91 -7.73
C MET A 12 -0.77 -9.29 -6.43
N ILE A 13 -1.63 -8.79 -5.53
CA ILE A 13 -1.18 -8.23 -4.26
C ILE A 13 -0.45 -9.27 -3.39
N THR A 14 -0.81 -10.56 -3.49
CA THR A 14 -0.10 -11.66 -2.82
C THR A 14 1.29 -11.88 -3.38
N TYR A 15 1.45 -11.74 -4.70
CA TYR A 15 2.77 -11.78 -5.33
C TYR A 15 3.63 -10.61 -4.85
N GLN A 16 3.09 -9.40 -4.82
CA GLN A 16 3.83 -8.23 -4.33
C GLN A 16 4.17 -8.33 -2.84
N ALA A 17 3.26 -8.90 -2.04
CA ALA A 17 3.51 -9.21 -0.65
C ALA A 17 4.67 -10.22 -0.50
N GLY A 18 4.67 -11.29 -1.30
CA GLY A 18 5.75 -12.28 -1.32
C GLY A 18 7.09 -11.69 -1.74
N VAL A 19 7.09 -10.83 -2.78
CA VAL A 19 8.28 -10.07 -3.19
C VAL A 19 8.77 -9.17 -2.06
N LEU A 20 7.87 -8.44 -1.40
CA LEU A 20 8.23 -7.59 -0.27
C LEU A 20 8.82 -8.40 0.89
N SER A 21 8.24 -9.55 1.24
CA SER A 21 8.77 -10.44 2.25
C SER A 21 10.15 -10.98 1.88
N ALA A 22 10.34 -11.43 0.64
CA ALA A 22 11.64 -11.89 0.14
C ALA A 22 12.68 -10.76 0.13
N LEU A 23 12.29 -9.53 -0.23
CA LEU A 23 13.16 -8.36 -0.16
C LEU A 23 13.56 -8.04 1.28
N GLN A 24 12.63 -8.09 2.23
CA GLN A 24 12.91 -7.87 3.66
C GLN A 24 13.84 -8.95 4.23
N GLU A 25 13.76 -10.19 3.75
CA GLU A 25 14.61 -11.30 4.19
C GLU A 25 16.01 -11.25 3.55
N LEU A 26 16.08 -11.10 2.22
CA LEU A 26 17.34 -11.14 1.46
C LEU A 26 18.11 -9.83 1.51
N SER A 27 17.43 -8.70 1.70
CA SER A 27 18.03 -7.36 1.74
C SER A 27 17.21 -6.43 2.64
N PRO A 28 17.29 -6.58 3.98
CA PRO A 28 16.45 -5.86 4.94
C PRO A 28 16.54 -4.33 4.83
N ASP A 29 17.66 -3.82 4.30
CA ASP A 29 17.88 -2.39 4.13
C ASP A 29 17.50 -1.88 2.73
N ILE A 30 17.00 -2.71 1.80
CA ILE A 30 16.65 -2.27 0.44
C ILE A 30 15.54 -1.22 0.45
N MET A 31 14.52 -1.42 1.28
CA MET A 31 13.40 -0.47 1.45
C MET A 31 13.87 0.81 2.16
N LYS A 32 14.88 0.70 3.04
CA LYS A 32 15.49 1.85 3.72
C LYS A 32 16.41 2.64 2.78
N SER A 33 17.11 1.96 1.89
CA SER A 33 18.09 2.53 0.95
C SER A 33 17.45 3.10 -0.30
N ALA A 34 16.22 2.69 -0.63
CA ALA A 34 15.46 3.26 -1.73
C ALA A 34 15.21 4.75 -1.46
N TYR A 35 15.58 5.60 -2.42
CA TYR A 35 15.37 7.04 -2.31
C TYR A 35 13.88 7.39 -2.35
N ARG A 36 13.11 6.68 -3.18
CA ARG A 36 11.66 6.83 -3.32
C ARG A 36 11.01 5.48 -3.52
N ILE A 37 9.84 5.31 -2.93
CA ILE A 37 9.02 4.11 -3.10
C ILE A 37 7.67 4.55 -3.65
N TYR A 38 7.35 4.11 -4.85
CA TYR A 38 6.11 4.44 -5.54
C TYR A 38 5.09 3.33 -5.34
N GLY A 39 3.83 3.72 -5.17
CA GLY A 39 2.70 2.81 -5.06
C GLY A 39 1.47 3.33 -5.78
N SER A 40 0.75 2.45 -6.49
CA SER A 40 -0.53 2.80 -7.12
C SER A 40 -1.58 1.76 -6.78
N SER A 41 -2.80 2.19 -6.43
CA SER A 41 -3.91 1.30 -6.03
C SER A 41 -3.45 0.24 -5.01
N SER A 42 -3.61 -1.06 -5.26
CA SER A 42 -3.12 -2.11 -4.35
C SER A 42 -1.64 -2.02 -4.01
N GLY A 43 -0.81 -1.48 -4.90
CA GLY A 43 0.63 -1.32 -4.69
C GLY A 43 0.97 -0.22 -3.69
N SER A 44 0.12 0.80 -3.49
CA SER A 44 0.34 1.78 -2.42
C SER A 44 0.17 1.14 -1.04
N ILE A 45 -0.79 0.23 -0.89
CA ILE A 45 -0.98 -0.53 0.35
C ILE A 45 0.28 -1.36 0.68
N VAL A 46 0.82 -2.08 -0.31
CA VAL A 46 2.06 -2.87 -0.15
C VAL A 46 3.24 -1.98 0.20
N ALA A 47 3.42 -0.87 -0.51
CA ALA A 47 4.48 0.09 -0.24
C ALA A 47 4.40 0.67 1.19
N THR A 48 3.21 1.07 1.63
CA THR A 48 2.97 1.63 2.97
C THR A 48 3.28 0.62 4.07
N VAL A 49 2.76 -0.61 3.95
CA VAL A 49 3.03 -1.70 4.93
C VAL A 49 4.51 -2.03 4.97
N GLY A 50 5.17 -2.12 3.82
CA GLY A 50 6.60 -2.40 3.73
C GLY A 50 7.47 -1.34 4.38
N LEU A 51 7.13 -0.06 4.20
CA LEU A 51 7.81 1.06 4.85
C LEU A 51 7.56 1.14 6.36
N CYS A 52 6.35 0.80 6.80
CA CYS A 52 6.01 0.76 8.22
C CYS A 52 6.58 -0.47 8.95
N GLY A 53 7.27 -1.38 8.25
CA GLY A 53 7.81 -2.61 8.83
C GLY A 53 6.72 -3.58 9.34
N CYS A 54 5.50 -3.47 8.82
CA CYS A 54 4.39 -4.32 9.24
C CYS A 54 4.54 -5.73 8.63
N ASP A 55 4.21 -6.76 9.42
CA ASP A 55 4.21 -8.15 8.97
C ASP A 55 3.17 -8.36 7.84
N VAL A 56 3.70 -8.55 6.62
CA VAL A 56 2.95 -8.72 5.38
C VAL A 56 2.15 -10.04 5.38
N GLY A 57 2.48 -11.00 6.24
CA GLY A 57 1.86 -12.33 6.24
C GLY A 57 0.44 -12.38 6.82
N LYS A 58 0.09 -11.48 7.74
CA LYS A 58 -1.18 -11.56 8.52
C LYS A 58 -2.35 -10.76 7.92
N GLY A 59 -2.08 -9.66 7.23
CA GLY A 59 -3.13 -8.79 6.66
C GLY A 59 -3.63 -9.21 5.26
N TYR A 60 -2.76 -9.78 4.44
CA TYR A 60 -3.02 -9.92 2.99
C TYR A 60 -3.76 -11.20 2.59
N LYS A 61 -3.69 -12.27 3.41
CA LYS A 61 -4.49 -13.49 3.19
C LYS A 61 -6.00 -13.20 3.15
N PHE A 62 -6.46 -12.27 3.99
CA PHE A 62 -7.86 -11.83 4.01
C PHE A 62 -8.22 -11.06 2.72
N LEU A 63 -7.32 -10.20 2.26
CA LEU A 63 -7.48 -9.42 1.03
C LEU A 63 -7.59 -10.30 -0.22
N PHE A 64 -6.79 -11.36 -0.28
CA PHE A 64 -6.74 -12.30 -1.41
C PHE A 64 -8.05 -13.06 -1.59
N VAL A 65 -8.62 -13.57 -0.50
CA VAL A 65 -9.94 -14.23 -0.52
C VAL A 65 -11.02 -13.27 -1.00
N LEU A 66 -10.89 -11.99 -0.66
CA LEU A 66 -11.79 -10.99 -1.21
C LEU A 66 -11.56 -10.81 -2.72
N CYS A 67 -10.35 -10.55 -3.21
CA CYS A 67 -10.10 -10.28 -4.63
C CYS A 67 -10.48 -11.40 -5.62
N LEU A 68 -10.65 -12.65 -5.18
CA LEU A 68 -11.04 -13.78 -6.02
C LEU A 68 -12.52 -13.79 -6.45
N ARG A 69 -13.37 -12.99 -5.80
CA ARG A 69 -14.81 -12.96 -6.07
C ARG A 69 -15.13 -11.95 -7.19
N ARG A 70 -16.17 -12.19 -8.00
CA ARG A 70 -16.78 -11.12 -8.82
C ARG A 70 -17.60 -10.24 -7.89
N TRP A 71 -17.11 -9.04 -7.63
CA TRP A 71 -17.79 -8.07 -6.76
C TRP A 71 -18.78 -7.27 -7.58
N ASN A 72 -20.02 -7.21 -7.12
CA ASN A 72 -20.87 -6.09 -7.51
C ASN A 72 -20.40 -4.81 -6.79
N ILE A 73 -20.90 -3.65 -7.22
CA ILE A 73 -20.49 -2.34 -6.68
C ILE A 73 -20.64 -2.29 -5.15
N TRP A 74 -21.75 -2.80 -4.61
CA TRP A 74 -22.03 -2.80 -3.16
C TRP A 74 -21.04 -3.62 -2.35
N GLU A 75 -20.69 -4.80 -2.86
CA GLU A 75 -19.70 -5.64 -2.23
C GLU A 75 -18.32 -4.97 -2.33
N PHE A 76 -17.96 -4.32 -3.44
CA PHE A 76 -16.69 -3.60 -3.60
C PHE A 76 -16.52 -2.51 -2.52
N TRP A 77 -17.56 -1.72 -2.28
CA TRP A 77 -17.56 -0.74 -1.16
C TRP A 77 -17.37 -1.41 0.20
N ARG A 78 -17.91 -2.61 0.40
CA ARG A 78 -17.69 -3.39 1.64
C ARG A 78 -16.22 -3.80 1.79
N VAL A 79 -15.56 -4.21 0.70
CA VAL A 79 -14.12 -4.53 0.69
C VAL A 79 -13.30 -3.32 1.10
N LEU A 80 -13.56 -2.17 0.49
CA LEU A 80 -12.82 -0.94 0.79
C LEU A 80 -12.96 -0.56 2.27
N ARG A 81 -14.16 -0.69 2.86
CA ARG A 81 -14.36 -0.46 4.30
C ARG A 81 -13.56 -1.44 5.17
N LEU A 82 -13.54 -2.72 4.80
CA LEU A 82 -12.74 -3.72 5.52
C LEU A 82 -11.24 -3.46 5.40
N MET A 83 -10.76 -3.07 4.20
CA MET A 83 -9.36 -2.67 4.00
C MET A 83 -8.99 -1.47 4.87
N ARG A 84 -9.84 -0.44 4.88
CA ARG A 84 -9.65 0.74 5.71
C ARG A 84 -9.53 0.36 7.19
N GLY A 85 -10.44 -0.49 7.68
CA GLY A 85 -10.38 -1.00 9.06
C GLY A 85 -9.10 -1.80 9.35
N ALA A 86 -8.64 -2.62 8.41
CA ALA A 86 -7.38 -3.34 8.54
C ALA A 86 -6.18 -2.38 8.61
N LEU A 87 -6.12 -1.37 7.74
CA LEU A 87 -5.06 -0.35 7.76
C LEU A 87 -5.05 0.42 9.09
N HIS A 88 -6.20 0.82 9.61
CA HIS A 88 -6.27 1.45 10.92
C HIS A 88 -5.72 0.56 12.05
N LYS A 89 -6.00 -0.75 11.98
CA LYS A 89 -5.57 -1.72 13.00
C LYS A 89 -4.08 -2.07 12.91
N PHE A 90 -3.54 -2.21 11.69
CA PHE A 90 -2.18 -2.73 11.49
C PHE A 90 -1.12 -1.64 11.32
N LEU A 91 -1.48 -0.44 10.86
CA LEU A 91 -0.53 0.66 10.75
C LEU A 91 -0.23 1.27 12.12
N PRO A 92 1.03 1.60 12.41
CA PRO A 92 1.39 2.31 13.63
C PRO A 92 0.75 3.72 13.67
N PRO A 93 0.59 4.32 14.85
CA PRO A 93 0.00 5.66 14.98
C PRO A 93 0.78 6.74 14.22
N ASN A 94 2.12 6.63 14.18
CA ASN A 94 3.02 7.52 13.45
C ASN A 94 3.31 7.08 12.01
N ALA A 95 2.46 6.24 11.39
CA ALA A 95 2.69 5.73 10.04
C ALA A 95 2.90 6.84 8.99
N HIS A 96 2.15 7.94 9.10
CA HIS A 96 2.26 9.10 8.21
C HIS A 96 3.64 9.78 8.31
N GLU A 97 4.24 9.85 9.50
CA GLU A 97 5.61 10.37 9.69
C GLU A 97 6.66 9.42 9.12
N LEU A 98 6.47 8.11 9.27
CA LEU A 98 7.42 7.10 8.78
C LEU A 98 7.52 7.07 7.25
N VAL A 99 6.43 7.39 6.56
CA VAL A 99 6.34 7.25 5.10
C VAL A 99 6.42 8.59 4.35
N SER A 100 6.15 9.72 5.01
CA SER A 100 6.22 11.05 4.37
C SER A 100 7.61 11.34 3.81
N GLY A 101 7.66 11.97 2.63
CA GLY A 101 8.90 12.24 1.89
C GLY A 101 9.53 11.03 1.20
N LYS A 102 9.10 9.80 1.52
CA LYS A 102 9.67 8.55 0.97
C LYS A 102 8.68 7.74 0.13
N LEU A 103 7.44 7.65 0.59
CA LEU A 103 6.33 7.03 -0.13
C LEU A 103 5.76 8.02 -1.14
N HIS A 104 5.51 7.56 -2.35
CA HIS A 104 4.88 8.33 -3.43
C HIS A 104 3.66 7.57 -3.94
N VAL A 105 2.48 8.00 -3.53
CA VAL A 105 1.20 7.40 -3.95
C VAL A 105 0.74 8.04 -5.24
N VAL A 106 0.63 7.24 -6.29
CA VAL A 106 0.15 7.66 -7.62
C VAL A 106 -1.35 7.48 -7.69
N LEU A 107 -2.06 8.60 -7.82
CA LEU A 107 -3.52 8.70 -7.83
C LEU A 107 -4.01 9.22 -9.18
N THR A 108 -5.24 8.85 -9.55
CA THR A 108 -5.96 9.44 -10.68
C THR A 108 -6.93 10.48 -10.17
N ARG A 109 -6.76 11.73 -10.58
CA ARG A 109 -7.66 12.82 -10.22
C ARG A 109 -8.89 12.78 -11.13
N LEU A 110 -10.07 12.56 -10.55
CA LEU A 110 -11.26 12.24 -11.34
C LEU A 110 -11.83 13.40 -12.16
N HIS A 111 -11.62 14.66 -11.76
CA HIS A 111 -12.22 15.80 -12.46
C HIS A 111 -11.53 16.11 -13.80
N ASP A 112 -10.26 15.74 -13.97
CA ASP A 112 -9.47 16.00 -15.18
C ASP A 112 -8.68 14.77 -15.69
N TRP A 113 -8.86 13.61 -15.06
CA TRP A 113 -8.22 12.34 -15.39
C TRP A 113 -6.68 12.36 -15.33
N ARG A 114 -6.10 13.36 -14.67
CA ARG A 114 -4.64 13.48 -14.58
C ARG A 114 -4.09 12.59 -13.48
N SER A 115 -2.93 11.99 -13.76
CA SER A 115 -2.15 11.31 -12.75
C SER A 115 -1.49 12.35 -11.85
N VAL A 116 -1.71 12.23 -10.54
CA VAL A 116 -1.06 13.06 -9.52
C VAL A 116 -0.32 12.16 -8.54
N THR A 117 0.73 12.68 -7.93
CA THR A 117 1.53 11.94 -6.95
C THR A 117 1.52 12.68 -5.63
N VAL A 118 1.19 11.99 -4.55
CA VAL A 118 1.19 12.51 -3.18
C VAL A 118 2.30 11.82 -2.40
N SER A 119 3.10 12.59 -1.66
CA SER A 119 4.20 12.05 -0.84
C SER A 119 4.25 12.56 0.59
N GLU A 120 3.47 13.58 0.91
CA GLU A 120 3.37 14.14 2.25
C GLU A 120 2.01 13.80 2.82
N PHE A 121 1.99 13.38 4.09
CA PHE A 121 0.77 13.00 4.80
C PHE A 121 0.78 13.67 6.17
N ALA A 122 -0.20 14.52 6.44
CA ALA A 122 -0.30 15.27 7.70
C ALA A 122 -0.86 14.43 8.86
N SER A 123 -1.50 13.30 8.57
CA SER A 123 -2.02 12.38 9.59
C SER A 123 -2.11 10.95 9.10
N LYS A 124 -2.25 9.99 10.04
CA LYS A 124 -2.52 8.58 9.72
C LYS A 124 -3.83 8.43 8.95
N GLU A 125 -4.81 9.27 9.26
CA GLU A 125 -6.12 9.29 8.61
C GLU A 125 -5.99 9.73 7.15
N GLU A 126 -5.19 10.75 6.87
CA GLU A 126 -4.91 11.21 5.50
C GLU A 126 -4.16 10.14 4.69
N LEU A 127 -3.20 9.44 5.31
CA LEU A 127 -2.49 8.33 4.67
C LEU A 127 -3.42 7.15 4.30
N ILE A 128 -4.46 6.91 5.10
CA ILE A 128 -5.40 5.79 4.90
C ILE A 128 -6.50 6.14 3.88
N GLN A 129 -6.76 7.43 3.65
CA GLN A 129 -7.79 7.91 2.75
C GLN A 129 -7.48 7.59 1.28
#